data_AF-A0A9E6DM51-F1
#
_entry.id   AF-A0A9E6DM51-F1
#
_cell.length_a   1.000
_cell.length_b   1.000
_cell.length_c   1.000
_cell.angle_alpha   90.00
_cell.angle_beta   90.00
_cell.angle_gamma   90.00
#
_symmetry.space_group_name_H-M   'P 1'
#
loop_
_entity.id
_entity.type
_entity.pdbx_description
1 polymer ?
#
loop_
_entity_poly.entity_id
_entity_poly.type
_entity_poly.pdbx_seq_one_letter_code
_entity_poly.pdbx_strand_id
1 'polypeptide(L)'
;MSRGALEVRLPYLDTQFLEAAMNIHPVNKMVAAHGIKKGIIREAFRGYLPDSVLGLQKAPFSDGVGDSWVDALKDHAEATVSDAELLGAAKRFPVGTPKNKEAYVYREMFDERFGSEQATATRSRRALSGG
;
A
#
# COMPACT_ATOMS: atom_id res chain seq x y z
N MET A 1 13.60 10.53 12.50
CA MET A 1 13.73 11.49 11.37
C MET A 1 13.71 10.70 10.06
N SER A 2 13.15 11.26 8.98
CA SER A 2 13.19 10.60 7.66
C SER A 2 14.64 10.35 7.24
N ARG A 3 14.91 9.25 6.51
CA ARG A 3 16.29 8.83 6.16
C ARG A 3 17.08 9.86 5.33
N GLY A 4 16.41 10.88 4.77
CA GLY A 4 17.03 11.96 4.00
C GLY A 4 16.76 13.37 4.52
N ALA A 5 16.28 13.53 5.76
CA ALA A 5 15.95 14.83 6.35
C ALA A 5 14.98 15.71 5.53
N LEU A 6 14.16 15.09 4.67
CA LEU A 6 13.08 15.75 3.94
C LEU A 6 11.76 15.60 4.70
N GLU A 7 10.98 16.68 4.73
CA GLU A 7 9.63 16.71 5.30
C GLU A 7 8.61 16.33 4.22
N VAL A 8 7.79 15.30 4.50
CA VAL A 8 6.69 14.91 3.60
C VAL A 8 5.42 15.62 4.05
N ARG A 9 4.86 16.44 3.16
CA ARG A 9 3.53 17.06 3.35
C ARG A 9 2.50 16.35 2.51
N LEU A 10 1.33 16.09 3.09
CA LEU A 10 0.25 15.31 2.47
C LEU A 10 -1.04 16.14 2.44
N PRO A 11 -1.22 17.03 1.44
CA PRO A 11 -2.38 17.93 1.38
C PRO A 11 -3.74 17.22 1.41
N TYR A 12 -3.83 16.01 0.85
CA TYR A 12 -5.05 15.20 0.89
C TYR A 12 -5.41 14.63 2.27
N LEU A 13 -4.52 14.76 3.26
CA LEU A 13 -4.75 14.41 4.67
C LEU A 13 -4.86 15.63 5.57
N ASP A 14 -4.94 16.83 5.00
CA ASP A 14 -5.28 18.04 5.75
C ASP A 14 -6.69 17.90 6.37
N THR A 15 -6.87 18.41 7.59
CA THR A 15 -8.11 18.23 8.35
C THR A 15 -9.29 18.96 7.72
N GLN A 16 -9.08 20.17 7.19
CA GLN A 16 -10.13 20.95 6.52
C GLN A 16 -10.50 20.30 5.19
N PHE A 17 -9.50 19.82 4.45
CA PHE A 17 -9.77 19.04 3.24
C PHE A 17 -10.55 17.77 3.54
N LEU A 18 -10.19 17.02 4.59
CA LEU A 18 -10.88 15.80 4.98
C LEU A 18 -12.32 16.08 5.40
N GLU A 19 -12.58 17.13 6.18
CA GLU A 19 -13.93 17.51 6.58
C GLU A 19 -14.82 17.79 5.35
N ALA A 20 -14.32 18.61 4.41
CA ALA A 20 -15.03 18.87 3.17
C ALA A 20 -15.23 17.59 2.35
N ALA A 21 -14.18 16.81 2.14
CA ALA A 21 -14.21 15.60 1.33
C ALA A 21 -15.12 14.52 1.92
N MET A 22 -15.14 14.36 3.25
CA MET A 22 -15.96 13.35 3.93
C MET A 22 -17.44 13.70 3.93
N ASN A 23 -17.79 14.98 4.02
CA ASN A 23 -19.18 15.46 3.98
C ASN A 23 -19.84 15.42 2.59
N ILE A 24 -19.08 15.15 1.52
CA ILE A 24 -19.65 14.93 0.19
C ILE A 24 -20.50 13.65 0.20
N HIS A 25 -21.74 13.77 -0.29
CA HIS A 25 -22.67 12.65 -0.41
C HIS A 25 -22.03 11.45 -1.12
N PRO A 26 -22.06 10.23 -0.55
CA PRO A 26 -21.31 9.08 -1.07
C PRO A 26 -21.59 8.74 -2.53
N VAL A 27 -22.82 8.96 -3.02
CA VAL A 27 -23.19 8.75 -4.44
C VAL A 27 -22.28 9.53 -5.38
N ASN A 28 -21.88 10.75 -5.01
CA ASN A 28 -20.97 11.59 -5.81
C ASN A 28 -19.50 11.14 -5.72
N LYS A 29 -19.18 10.12 -4.91
CA LYS A 29 -17.84 9.50 -4.87
C LYS A 29 -17.77 8.23 -5.72
N MET A 30 -18.94 7.72 -6.14
CA MET A 30 -19.05 6.47 -6.88
C MET A 30 -18.62 6.67 -8.34
N VAL A 31 -18.01 5.63 -8.91
CA VAL A 31 -17.65 5.61 -10.34
C VAL A 31 -18.91 5.81 -11.20
N ALA A 32 -20.06 5.26 -10.80
CA ALA A 32 -21.31 5.38 -11.54
C ALA A 32 -21.77 6.83 -11.77
N ALA A 33 -21.42 7.77 -10.88
CA ALA A 33 -21.80 9.17 -11.01
C ALA A 33 -20.95 9.94 -12.04
N HIS A 34 -19.72 9.48 -12.33
CA HIS A 34 -18.74 10.25 -13.11
C HIS A 34 -18.02 9.44 -14.21
N GLY A 35 -18.31 8.14 -14.34
CA GLY A 35 -17.67 7.22 -15.29
C GLY A 35 -16.22 6.81 -14.94
N ILE A 36 -15.59 7.43 -13.93
CA ILE A 36 -14.19 7.15 -13.58
C ILE A 36 -13.96 7.23 -12.06
N LYS A 37 -13.05 6.39 -11.53
CA LYS A 37 -12.61 6.43 -10.12
C LYS A 37 -12.18 7.86 -9.77
N LYS A 38 -12.56 8.42 -8.62
CA LYS A 38 -12.24 9.82 -8.23
C LYS A 38 -12.70 10.89 -9.25
N GLY A 39 -13.86 10.69 -9.88
CA GLY A 39 -14.41 11.60 -10.89
C GLY A 39 -14.65 13.03 -10.38
N ILE A 40 -15.31 13.17 -9.22
CA ILE A 40 -15.56 14.48 -8.60
C ILE A 40 -14.29 15.33 -8.41
N ILE A 41 -13.17 14.71 -8.02
CA ILE A 41 -11.88 15.42 -7.89
C ILE A 41 -11.36 15.82 -9.26
N ARG A 42 -11.42 14.93 -10.27
CA ARG A 42 -10.99 15.28 -11.64
C ARG A 42 -11.77 16.45 -12.22
N GLU A 43 -13.08 16.48 -11.98
CA GLU A 43 -13.95 17.58 -12.42
C GLU A 43 -13.55 18.89 -11.75
N ALA A 44 -13.27 18.88 -10.44
CA ALA A 44 -12.81 20.06 -9.71
C ALA A 44 -11.47 20.63 -10.21
N PHE A 45 -10.64 19.81 -10.87
CA PHE A 45 -9.35 20.23 -11.45
C PHE A 45 -9.43 20.54 -12.97
N ARG A 46 -10.61 20.56 -13.58
CA ARG A 46 -10.76 21.04 -14.97
C ARG A 46 -10.30 22.50 -15.07
N GLY A 47 -9.56 22.82 -16.13
CA GLY A 47 -8.93 24.12 -16.32
C GLY A 47 -7.60 24.31 -15.58
N TYR A 48 -7.26 23.45 -14.61
CA TYR A 48 -5.95 23.44 -13.96
C TYR A 48 -5.00 22.40 -14.55
N LEU A 49 -5.53 21.29 -15.06
CA LEU A 49 -4.77 20.20 -15.67
C LEU A 49 -5.29 19.89 -17.10
N PRO A 50 -4.42 19.40 -18.00
CA PRO A 50 -4.85 18.94 -19.32
C PRO A 50 -5.85 17.79 -19.23
N ASP A 51 -6.81 17.74 -20.16
CA ASP A 51 -7.84 16.68 -20.20
C ASP A 51 -7.23 15.28 -20.35
N SER A 52 -6.07 15.16 -21.00
CA SER A 52 -5.33 13.90 -21.11
C SER A 52 -4.87 13.36 -19.75
N VAL A 53 -4.52 14.24 -18.81
CA VAL A 53 -4.13 13.87 -17.44
C VAL A 53 -5.36 13.54 -16.61
N LEU A 54 -6.44 14.32 -16.75
CA LEU A 54 -7.70 14.08 -16.05
C LEU A 54 -8.35 12.76 -16.49
N GLY A 55 -8.26 12.40 -17.77
CA GLY A 55 -8.81 11.16 -18.32
C GLY A 55 -7.96 9.90 -18.04
N LEU A 56 -6.76 10.05 -17.46
CA LEU A 56 -5.85 8.93 -17.26
C LEU A 56 -6.44 7.89 -16.30
N GLN A 57 -6.45 6.64 -16.75
CA GLN A 57 -6.85 5.52 -15.91
C GLN A 57 -5.74 5.18 -14.93
N LYS A 58 -6.14 4.69 -13.75
CA LYS A 58 -5.17 4.27 -12.74
C LYS A 58 -4.41 3.05 -13.25
N ALA A 59 -3.13 3.23 -13.55
CA ALA A 59 -2.19 2.13 -13.65
C ALA A 59 -1.92 1.54 -12.24
N PRO A 60 -1.71 0.22 -12.13
CA PRO A 60 -1.04 -0.38 -10.98
C PRO A 60 0.30 0.32 -10.71
N PHE A 61 0.68 0.42 -9.43
CA PHE A 61 1.91 1.12 -9.07
C PHE A 61 3.18 0.41 -9.58
N SER A 62 3.13 -0.91 -9.79
CA SER A 62 4.20 -1.71 -10.40
C SER A 62 4.55 -1.21 -11.80
N ASP A 63 3.51 -1.05 -12.62
CA ASP A 63 3.64 -0.72 -14.05
C ASP A 63 4.14 0.72 -14.24
N GLY A 64 3.90 1.59 -13.25
CA GLY A 64 4.38 2.97 -13.25
C GLY A 64 5.84 3.15 -12.84
N VAL A 65 6.44 2.15 -12.18
CA VAL A 65 7.86 2.17 -11.75
C VAL A 65 8.74 1.34 -12.69
N GLY A 66 8.17 0.28 -13.28
CA GLY A 66 8.80 -0.59 -14.25
C GLY A 66 8.78 -2.06 -13.80
N ASP A 67 8.33 -2.95 -14.69
CA ASP A 67 8.08 -4.36 -14.36
C ASP A 67 9.36 -5.12 -13.95
N SER A 68 10.50 -4.76 -14.54
CA SER A 68 11.80 -5.39 -14.27
C SER A 68 12.21 -5.39 -12.79
N TRP A 69 11.79 -4.39 -12.01
CA TRP A 69 12.11 -4.32 -10.59
C TRP A 69 11.31 -5.33 -9.77
N VAL A 70 10.03 -5.48 -10.09
CA VAL A 70 9.14 -6.42 -9.38
C VAL A 70 9.58 -7.85 -9.63
N ASP A 71 9.96 -8.16 -10.86
CA ASP A 71 10.43 -9.51 -11.21
C ASP A 71 11.79 -9.79 -10.56
N ALA A 72 12.71 -8.82 -10.54
CA ALA A 72 13.98 -8.97 -9.81
C ALA A 72 13.78 -9.26 -8.30
N LEU A 73 12.77 -8.65 -7.66
CA LEU A 73 12.44 -8.94 -6.25
C LEU A 73 11.91 -10.37 -6.06
N LYS A 74 11.07 -10.85 -6.98
CA LYS A 74 10.55 -12.22 -6.93
C LYS A 74 11.67 -13.23 -7.16
N ASP A 75 12.51 -13.02 -8.16
CA ASP A 75 13.64 -13.89 -8.48
C ASP A 75 14.63 -13.96 -7.30
N HIS A 76 14.92 -12.82 -6.67
CA HIS A 76 15.74 -12.78 -5.47
C HIS A 76 15.10 -13.57 -4.32
N ALA A 77 13.79 -13.43 -4.09
CA ALA A 77 13.09 -14.18 -3.06
C ALA A 77 13.06 -15.69 -3.33
N GLU A 78 12.89 -16.08 -4.60
CA GLU A 78 12.91 -17.47 -5.05
C GLU A 78 14.29 -18.12 -4.83
N ALA A 79 15.36 -17.37 -5.09
CA ALA A 79 16.73 -17.82 -4.86
C ALA A 79 17.13 -17.85 -3.37
N THR A 80 16.50 -17.02 -2.54
CA THR A 80 16.88 -16.85 -1.13
C THR A 80 16.10 -17.76 -0.19
N VAL A 81 14.83 -18.06 -0.48
CA VAL A 81 13.95 -18.84 0.40
C VAL A 81 13.56 -20.15 -0.27
N SER A 82 13.91 -21.25 0.36
CA SER A 82 13.51 -22.58 -0.08
C SER A 82 12.04 -22.88 0.21
N ASP A 83 11.45 -23.81 -0.54
CA ASP A 83 10.08 -24.26 -0.30
C ASP A 83 9.92 -24.87 1.10
N ALA A 84 10.96 -25.56 1.59
CA ALA A 84 10.97 -26.15 2.93
C ALA A 84 10.91 -25.09 4.04
N GLU A 85 11.64 -23.98 3.88
CA GLU A 85 11.58 -22.85 4.82
C GLU A 85 10.20 -22.19 4.82
N LEU A 86 9.60 -22.02 3.64
CA LEU A 86 8.25 -21.48 3.53
C LEU A 86 7.21 -22.43 4.16
N LEU A 87 7.35 -23.75 3.98
CA LEU A 87 6.49 -24.75 4.61
C LEU A 87 6.62 -24.71 6.14
N GLY A 88 7.82 -24.46 6.65
CA GLY A 88 8.12 -24.27 8.06
C GLY A 88 7.78 -22.89 8.62
N ALA A 89 7.30 -21.94 7.79
CA ALA A 89 7.16 -20.54 8.16
C ALA A 89 6.25 -20.32 9.38
N ALA A 90 5.18 -21.12 9.54
CA ALA A 90 4.26 -20.99 10.67
C ALA A 90 4.93 -21.30 12.02
N LYS A 91 5.95 -22.16 12.03
CA LYS A 91 6.73 -22.49 13.24
C LYS A 91 7.68 -21.36 13.60
N ARG A 92 8.33 -20.76 12.58
CA ARG A 92 9.30 -19.67 12.76
C ARG A 92 8.62 -18.33 13.04
N PHE A 93 7.50 -18.05 12.37
CA PHE A 93 6.75 -16.81 12.43
C PHE A 93 5.28 -17.08 12.81
N PRO A 94 4.99 -17.35 14.09
CA PRO A 94 3.63 -17.72 14.53
C PRO A 94 2.62 -16.57 14.40
N VAL A 95 3.06 -15.32 14.58
CA VAL A 95 2.23 -14.13 14.38
C VAL A 95 2.60 -13.51 13.04
N GLY A 96 1.63 -13.32 12.14
CA GLY A 96 1.86 -12.68 10.83
C GLY A 96 2.70 -13.54 9.88
N THR A 97 2.41 -14.85 9.82
CA THR A 97 3.12 -15.83 9.00
C THR A 97 3.17 -15.42 7.52
N PRO A 98 4.35 -15.40 6.88
CA PRO A 98 4.47 -15.10 5.46
C PRO A 98 3.81 -16.19 4.61
N LYS A 99 3.10 -15.77 3.56
CA LYS A 99 2.34 -16.68 2.65
C LYS A 99 3.08 -16.97 1.34
N ASN A 100 4.15 -16.26 1.07
CA ASN A 100 5.01 -16.43 -0.10
C ASN A 100 6.45 -16.08 0.27
N LYS A 101 7.40 -16.45 -0.59
CA LYS A 101 8.84 -16.27 -0.37
C LYS A 101 9.23 -14.80 -0.23
N GLU A 102 8.64 -13.91 -1.02
CA GLU A 102 8.90 -12.47 -0.93
C GLU A 102 8.52 -11.91 0.46
N ALA A 103 7.33 -12.25 0.96
CA ALA A 103 6.90 -11.87 2.30
C ALA A 103 7.76 -12.50 3.39
N TYR A 104 8.35 -13.68 3.15
CA TYR A 104 9.28 -14.33 4.06
C TYR A 104 10.57 -13.52 4.17
N VAL A 105 11.17 -13.11 3.04
CA VAL A 105 12.36 -12.24 3.01
C VAL A 105 12.10 -10.94 3.76
N TYR A 106 10.98 -10.26 3.50
CA TYR A 106 10.64 -9.04 4.23
C TYR A 106 10.41 -9.28 5.72
N ARG A 107 9.87 -10.45 6.09
CA ARG A 107 9.62 -10.78 7.48
C ARG A 107 10.93 -11.06 8.23
N GLU A 108 11.84 -11.78 7.62
CA GLU A 108 13.17 -12.02 8.18
C GLU A 108 13.91 -10.71 8.42
N MET A 109 13.98 -9.83 7.40
CA MET A 109 14.58 -8.50 7.53
C MET A 109 13.89 -7.62 8.59
N PHE A 110 12.61 -7.83 8.85
CA PHE A 110 11.88 -7.12 9.89
C PHE A 110 12.27 -7.64 11.28
N ASP A 111 12.27 -8.95 11.46
CA ASP A 111 12.61 -9.58 12.75
C ASP A 111 14.08 -9.30 13.13
N GLU A 112 15.01 -9.29 12.16
CA GLU A 112 16.41 -8.89 12.37
C GLU A 112 16.55 -7.46 12.93
N ARG A 113 15.68 -6.54 12.52
CA ARG A 113 15.76 -5.12 12.89
C ARG A 113 14.94 -4.76 14.11
N PHE A 114 13.85 -5.49 14.36
CA PHE A 114 12.82 -5.08 15.30
C PHE A 114 12.34 -6.18 16.25
N GLY A 115 13.02 -7.34 16.29
CA GLY A 115 12.65 -8.68 16.81
C GLY A 115 11.96 -8.86 18.17
N SER A 116 11.45 -7.80 18.78
CA SER A 116 10.42 -7.83 19.80
C SER A 116 9.06 -8.32 19.28
N GLU A 117 8.38 -9.08 20.13
CA GLU A 117 7.01 -9.56 19.90
C GLU A 117 6.02 -8.40 19.71
N GLN A 118 6.23 -7.27 20.38
CA GLN A 118 5.39 -6.08 20.27
C GLN A 118 5.48 -5.41 18.89
N ALA A 119 6.66 -5.36 18.28
CA ALA A 119 6.83 -4.84 16.93
C ALA A 119 6.07 -5.69 15.90
N THR A 120 6.14 -7.01 16.06
CA THR A 120 5.39 -7.97 15.24
C THR A 120 3.87 -7.79 15.41
N ALA A 121 3.38 -7.65 16.65
CA ALA A 121 1.96 -7.49 16.94
C ALA A 121 1.37 -6.15 16.44
N THR A 122 2.20 -5.11 16.31
CA THR A 122 1.75 -3.81 15.78
C THR A 122 1.30 -3.93 14.32
N ARG A 123 1.93 -4.79 13.53
CA ARG A 123 1.56 -5.06 12.13
C ARG A 123 0.28 -5.91 12.01
N SER A 124 -0.01 -6.76 13.00
CA SER A 124 -1.15 -7.70 12.97
C SER A 124 -2.44 -7.16 13.59
N ARG A 125 -2.44 -5.95 14.18
CA ARG A 125 -3.67 -5.31 14.70
C ARG A 125 -4.56 -4.78 13.58
N ARG A 126 -5.16 -5.69 12.80
CA ARG A 126 -6.47 -5.46 12.15
C ARG A 126 -7.14 -6.78 11.73
N ALA A 127 -7.97 -7.32 12.62
CA ALA A 127 -9.24 -8.05 12.35
C ALA A 127 -9.85 -8.73 13.60
N LEU A 128 -9.77 -8.13 14.81
CA LEU A 128 -10.52 -8.61 15.99
C LEU A 128 -11.17 -7.43 16.72
N SER A 129 -12.10 -6.76 16.03
CA SER A 129 -13.12 -5.92 16.67
C SER A 129 -14.28 -5.77 15.66
N GLY A 130 -15.10 -6.81 15.61
CA GLY A 130 -16.38 -6.85 14.92
C GLY A 130 -17.27 -7.80 15.69
N GLY A 131 -17.78 -7.31 16.82
CA GLY A 131 -19.02 -7.78 17.41
C GLY A 131 -20.18 -7.00 16.81
#